data_AF-A0A7W0NS75-F1
#
_entry.id   AF-A0A7W0NS75-F1
#
_cell.length_a   1.000
_cell.length_b   1.000
_cell.length_c   1.000
_cell.angle_alpha   90.00
_cell.angle_beta   90.00
_cell.angle_gamma   90.00
#
_symmetry.space_group_name_H-M   'P 1'
#
loop_
_entity.id
_entity.type
_entity.pdbx_description
1 polymer ?
#
loop_
_entity_poly.entity_id
_entity_poly.type
_entity_poly.pdbx_seq_one_letter_code
_entity_poly.pdbx_strand_id
1 'polypeptide(L)'
;MTPSEGVERATIAHSIKSYTAHEANKVLGRTGRFWQVEPFDRYIRNNRQYATVTRYIENNPVKRVCVQRPPSGGFRVRTQRV
;
A
#
# COMPACT_ATOMS: atom_id res chain seq x y z
N MET A 1 12.95 -2.99 7.83
CA MET A 1 12.11 -2.37 8.86
C MET A 1 11.31 -3.48 9.51
N THR A 2 11.87 -4.04 10.56
CA THR A 2 11.18 -4.98 11.44
C THR A 2 10.29 -4.15 12.34
N PRO A 3 9.00 -4.47 12.52
CA PRO A 3 8.23 -3.86 13.59
C PRO A 3 8.99 -4.05 14.92
N SER A 4 8.96 -3.03 15.78
CA SER A 4 9.46 -3.14 17.15
C SER A 4 8.82 -4.35 17.85
N GLU A 5 9.61 -5.06 18.66
CA GLU A 5 9.21 -6.30 19.34
C GLU A 5 7.76 -6.26 19.83
N GLY A 6 6.94 -7.20 19.34
CA GLY A 6 5.57 -7.41 19.80
C GLY A 6 4.44 -7.05 18.81
N VAL A 7 4.70 -6.31 17.73
CA VAL A 7 3.64 -5.97 16.75
C VAL A 7 3.84 -6.70 15.42
N GLU A 8 3.01 -7.69 15.15
CA GLU A 8 3.04 -8.39 13.86
C GLU A 8 2.57 -7.47 12.71
N ARG A 9 3.23 -7.54 11.54
CA ARG A 9 2.85 -6.78 10.34
C ARG A 9 1.40 -7.05 9.92
N ALA A 10 0.94 -8.27 10.15
CA ALA A 10 -0.43 -8.69 9.93
C ALA A 10 -1.41 -7.86 10.78
N THR A 11 -1.10 -7.61 12.05
CA THR A 11 -1.94 -6.82 12.96
C THR A 11 -2.09 -5.38 12.51
N ILE A 12 -1.00 -4.74 12.07
CA ILE A 12 -1.03 -3.36 11.55
C ILE A 12 -1.90 -3.30 10.29
N ALA A 13 -1.64 -4.20 9.34
CA ALA A 13 -2.40 -4.25 8.10
C ALA A 13 -3.89 -4.54 8.35
N HIS A 14 -4.19 -5.43 9.29
CA HIS A 14 -5.56 -5.76 9.70
C HIS A 14 -6.27 -4.56 10.30
N SER A 15 -5.64 -3.83 11.23
CA SER A 15 -6.22 -2.63 11.84
C SER A 15 -6.62 -1.58 10.80
N ILE A 16 -5.69 -1.26 9.88
CA ILE A 16 -5.94 -0.28 8.80
C ILE A 16 -7.06 -0.77 7.87
N LYS A 17 -6.99 -2.04 7.40
CA LYS A 17 -7.99 -2.59 6.49
C LYS A 17 -9.38 -2.64 7.13
N SER A 18 -9.47 -3.02 8.39
CA SER A 18 -10.75 -3.13 9.11
C SER A 18 -11.41 -1.76 9.28
N TYR A 19 -10.66 -0.78 9.80
CA TYR A 19 -11.16 0.58 10.01
C TYR A 19 -11.61 1.22 8.69
N THR A 20 -10.75 1.19 7.68
CA THR A 20 -11.06 1.80 6.38
C THR A 20 -12.20 1.10 5.64
N ALA A 21 -12.33 -0.24 5.77
CA ALA A 21 -13.46 -0.97 5.21
C ALA A 21 -14.79 -0.53 5.82
N HIS A 22 -14.82 -0.33 7.15
CA HIS A 22 -16.04 0.09 7.84
C HIS A 22 -16.46 1.50 7.41
N GLU A 23 -15.54 2.46 7.43
CA GLU A 23 -15.83 3.84 7.03
C GLU A 23 -16.21 3.94 5.54
N ALA A 24 -15.51 3.24 4.65
CA ALA A 24 -15.82 3.25 3.23
C ALA A 24 -17.19 2.63 2.92
N ASN A 25 -17.53 1.52 3.57
CA ASN A 25 -18.85 0.90 3.46
C ASN A 25 -19.96 1.84 3.95
N LYS A 26 -19.74 2.54 5.06
CA LYS A 26 -20.68 3.53 5.60
C LYS A 26 -20.91 4.67 4.61
N VAL A 27 -19.85 5.24 4.05
CA VAL A 27 -19.93 6.32 3.05
C VAL A 27 -20.65 5.87 1.78
N LEU A 28 -20.46 4.61 1.36
CA LEU A 28 -21.06 4.06 0.13
C LEU A 28 -22.43 3.41 0.35
N GLY A 29 -22.95 3.37 1.59
CA GLY A 29 -24.20 2.69 1.93
C GLY A 29 -24.17 1.18 1.68
N ARG A 30 -23.00 0.56 1.77
CA ARG A 30 -22.79 -0.87 1.51
C ARG A 30 -22.51 -1.63 2.81
N THR A 31 -22.71 -2.95 2.78
CA THR A 31 -22.30 -3.85 3.86
C THR A 31 -21.48 -4.99 3.27
N GLY A 32 -20.58 -5.56 4.08
CA GLY A 32 -19.75 -6.70 3.69
C GLY A 32 -18.30 -6.36 3.39
N ARG A 33 -17.61 -7.26 2.69
CA ARG A 33 -16.16 -7.21 2.52
C ARG A 33 -15.74 -6.13 1.52
N PHE A 34 -15.00 -5.12 1.99
CA PHE A 34 -14.49 -4.03 1.16
C PHE A 34 -13.14 -4.37 0.52
N TRP A 35 -12.19 -4.89 1.31
CA TRP A 35 -10.83 -5.21 0.84
C TRP A 35 -10.68 -6.68 0.42
N GLN A 36 -9.73 -6.96 -0.47
CA GLN A 36 -9.28 -8.32 -0.69
C GLN A 36 -8.46 -8.85 0.50
N VAL A 37 -8.64 -10.14 0.80
CA VAL A 37 -8.06 -10.85 1.95
C VAL A 37 -6.57 -11.02 1.78
N GLU A 38 -6.10 -11.32 0.56
CA GLU A 38 -4.68 -11.56 0.31
C GLU A 38 -3.85 -10.31 0.59
N PRO A 39 -2.90 -10.39 1.55
CA PRO A 39 -1.92 -9.35 1.76
C PRO A 39 -0.86 -9.44 0.65
N PHE A 40 -0.66 -8.36 -0.09
CA PHE A 40 0.50 -8.24 -0.96
C PHE A 40 1.71 -7.80 -0.11
N ASP A 41 2.59 -8.73 0.21
CA ASP A 41 3.84 -8.45 0.91
C ASP A 41 5.04 -8.79 0.02
N ARG A 42 5.86 -7.78 -0.30
CA ARG A 42 7.10 -7.96 -1.05
C ARG A 42 8.26 -7.34 -0.28
N TYR A 43 9.13 -8.18 0.26
CA TYR A 43 10.33 -7.74 0.94
C TYR A 43 11.38 -7.23 -0.07
N ILE A 44 11.80 -5.98 0.07
CA ILE A 44 12.79 -5.33 -0.80
C ILE A 44 14.17 -5.49 -0.17
N ARG A 45 15.07 -6.21 -0.85
CA ARG A 45 16.41 -6.56 -0.36
C ARG A 45 17.53 -5.73 -0.96
N ASN A 46 17.27 -5.00 -2.04
CA ASN A 46 18.28 -4.19 -2.71
C ASN A 46 17.69 -2.98 -3.44
N ASN A 47 18.54 -2.02 -3.78
CA ASN A 47 18.15 -0.76 -4.42
C ASN A 47 17.51 -0.94 -5.81
N ARG A 48 17.87 -2.00 -6.54
CA ARG A 48 17.27 -2.30 -7.85
C ARG A 48 15.82 -2.76 -7.71
N GLN A 49 15.52 -3.58 -6.71
CA GLN A 49 14.16 -3.98 -6.35
C GLN A 49 13.34 -2.77 -5.89
N TYR A 50 13.95 -1.88 -5.10
CA TYR A 50 13.32 -0.62 -4.69
C TYR A 50 12.91 0.23 -5.91
N ALA A 51 13.85 0.54 -6.81
CA ALA A 51 13.58 1.34 -8.00
C ALA A 51 12.50 0.71 -8.90
N THR A 52 12.46 -0.63 -8.98
CA THR A 52 11.45 -1.36 -9.75
C THR A 52 10.07 -1.23 -9.13
N VAL A 53 9.95 -1.37 -7.79
CA VAL A 53 8.69 -1.24 -7.07
C VAL A 53 8.20 0.22 -7.10
N THR A 54 9.07 1.20 -6.92
CA THR A 54 8.73 2.62 -7.04
C THR A 54 8.19 2.93 -8.42
N ARG A 55 8.90 2.52 -9.49
CA ARG A 55 8.43 2.69 -10.87
C ARG A 55 7.11 1.96 -11.10
N TYR A 56 6.89 0.80 -10.51
CA TYR A 56 5.62 0.08 -10.62
C TYR A 56 4.47 0.86 -9.96
N ILE A 57 4.65 1.37 -8.75
CA ILE A 57 3.64 2.16 -8.02
C ILE A 57 3.29 3.43 -8.78
N GLU A 58 4.31 4.17 -9.26
CA GLU A 58 4.13 5.40 -10.02
C GLU A 58 3.39 5.18 -11.34
N ASN A 59 3.64 4.06 -12.02
CA ASN A 59 2.99 3.73 -13.29
C ASN A 59 1.66 2.98 -13.12
N ASN A 60 1.29 2.55 -11.92
CA ASN A 60 0.03 1.84 -11.68
C ASN A 60 -1.20 2.69 -12.09
N PRO A 61 -1.28 4.00 -11.79
CA PRO A 61 -2.33 4.87 -12.32
C PRO A 61 -2.41 4.86 -13.84
N VAL A 62 -1.28 4.96 -14.56
CA VAL A 62 -1.27 4.98 -16.04
C VAL A 62 -1.70 3.65 -16.66
N LYS A 63 -1.36 2.54 -15.99
CA LYS A 63 -1.67 1.19 -16.48
C LYS A 63 -3.10 0.74 -16.18
N ARG A 64 -3.72 1.24 -15.12
CA ARG A 64 -5.04 0.75 -14.62
C ARG A 64 -6.15 1.78 -14.67
N VAL A 65 -5.81 3.06 -14.73
CA VAL A 65 -6.73 4.19 -14.86
C VAL A 65 -6.31 4.90 -16.15
N CYS A 66 -7.26 5.36 -16.96
CA CYS A 66 -6.97 5.96 -18.27
C CYS A 66 -6.32 7.37 -18.15
N VAL A 67 -5.19 7.47 -17.45
CA VAL A 67 -4.41 8.71 -17.24
C VAL A 67 -3.12 8.57 -18.02
N GLN A 68 -2.84 9.49 -18.94
CA GLN A 68 -1.74 9.35 -19.90
C GLN A 68 -0.32 9.46 -19.28
N ARG A 69 -0.19 9.97 -18.05
CA ARG A 69 1.12 10.23 -17.42
C ARG A 69 1.08 10.10 -15.89
N PRO A 70 2.13 9.55 -15.25
CA PRO A 70 2.20 9.51 -13.78
C PRO A 70 2.31 10.94 -13.21
N PRO A 71 1.81 11.19 -11.99
CA PRO A 71 1.93 12.50 -11.34
C PRO A 71 3.42 12.88 -11.18
N SER A 72 3.74 14.14 -11.47
CA SER A 72 5.11 14.67 -11.58
C SER A 72 5.90 14.74 -10.27
N GLY A 73 5.29 14.42 -9.13
CA GLY A 73 5.95 14.28 -7.84
C GLY A 73 6.07 12.81 -7.46
N GLY A 74 7.26 12.23 -7.63
CA GLY A 74 7.55 10.84 -7.22
C GLY A 74 7.19 10.58 -5.75
N PHE A 75 6.82 9.35 -5.42
CA PHE A 75 6.44 8.97 -4.06
C PHE A 75 7.64 9.11 -3.11
N ARG A 76 7.64 10.14 -2.24
CA ARG A 76 8.70 10.36 -1.26
C ARG A 76 8.46 9.51 -0.01
N VAL A 77 9.10 8.34 0.04
CA VAL A 77 9.17 7.53 1.27
C VAL A 77 10.41 7.95 2.05
N ARG A 78 10.24 8.55 3.24
CA ARG A 78 11.35 8.88 4.13
C ARG A 78 11.98 7.58 4.61
N THR A 79 13.17 7.27 4.11
CA THR A 79 13.95 6.12 4.58
C THR A 79 14.60 6.51 5.91
N GLN A 80 14.15 5.93 7.02
CA GLN A 80 14.86 6.02 8.28
C GLN A 80 16.11 5.14 8.16
N ARG A 81 17.28 5.77 8.18
CA ARG A 81 18.57 5.08 8.27
C ARG A 81 18.64 4.48 9.68
N VAL A 82 18.95 3.19 9.76
CA VAL A 82 19.14 2.44 11.03
C VAL A 82 20.35 3.00 11.76
#